data_AF-A0A8T2VIY3-F1
#
_entry.id   AF-A0A8T2VIY3-F1
#
_cell.length_a   1.000
_cell.length_b   1.000
_cell.length_c   1.000
_cell.angle_alpha   90.00
_cell.angle_beta   90.00
_cell.angle_gamma   90.00
#
_symmetry.space_group_name_H-M   'P 1'
#
loop_
_entity.id
_entity.type
_entity.pdbx_description
1 polymer ?
#
loop_
_entity_poly.entity_id
_entity_poly.type
_entity_poly.pdbx_seq_one_letter_code
_entity_poly.pdbx_strand_id
1 'polypeptide(L)'
;MHITITRGGQLQPMHAMSLKLACNSLSKLQFPLFRLARAHKLAPLVDNYTSTYPLNRFRTFATVAVDEEFFAPAGTSFASLGIDNRICSTLEAAGFEQASHAQFLAAPPILKGRNVVLAAETGSGKTLAYLAPLATLALAERAASTAPALSTPPPPSDDWLEPLPDDPLADRPRRTAALVLCPNALLCQQVVTVAGHAFKDPTTGEPLVNVALVTSNNPPPYDLPDVVVTTPGALATLLDGAGPAFGPDWTRTGFSAWARHVVLDEADLLLGGGYAKHLDLILDLLKSGDREAAAKRACTEIGIPIDEYWEMPRLIRKSVQSGGAKAALEAGYKPPEWATPPTGKEGIDFVLPWLRQYVFVAATMPREGGKNVGTDISTSYPGTLWLSGRQLHQARRCLTHSWREYSSLKGRDQALIETIESDPQITQGLDWVV
;
A
#
# COMPACT_ATOMS: atom_id res chain seq x y z
N MET A 1 -24.17 9.37 -0.92
CA MET A 1 -25.47 9.84 -0.39
C MET A 1 -25.35 9.90 1.13
N HIS A 2 -25.66 11.02 1.79
CA HIS A 2 -25.76 11.07 3.26
C HIS A 2 -27.22 10.86 3.62
N ILE A 3 -27.54 9.74 4.28
CA ILE A 3 -28.92 9.41 4.66
C ILE A 3 -29.06 9.66 6.15
N THR A 4 -29.75 10.76 6.50
CA THR A 4 -30.09 11.09 7.89
C THR A 4 -31.52 10.66 8.15
N ILE A 5 -31.70 9.82 9.16
CA ILE A 5 -32.96 9.15 9.47
C ILE A 5 -33.53 9.79 10.74
N THR A 6 -34.73 10.36 10.68
CA THR A 6 -35.43 10.94 11.84
C THR A 6 -36.81 10.31 12.03
N ARG A 7 -37.24 10.16 13.29
CA ARG A 7 -38.56 9.64 13.67
C ARG A 7 -39.35 10.76 14.34
N GLY A 8 -40.49 11.12 13.76
CA GLY A 8 -41.58 11.86 14.41
C GLY A 8 -41.21 13.15 15.15
N GLY A 9 -41.33 14.28 14.45
CA GLY A 9 -41.90 15.50 15.03
C GLY A 9 -41.22 16.16 16.23
N GLN A 10 -39.88 16.15 16.35
CA GLN A 10 -39.15 17.14 17.14
C GLN A 10 -37.68 17.26 16.68
N LEU A 11 -37.23 18.48 16.39
CA LEU A 11 -35.84 18.82 16.09
C LEU A 11 -34.99 18.68 17.36
N GLN A 12 -34.14 17.65 17.42
CA GLN A 12 -33.01 17.58 18.34
C GLN A 12 -31.70 17.31 17.57
N PRO A 13 -30.57 17.95 17.93
CA PRO A 13 -29.31 17.73 17.27
C PRO A 13 -28.58 16.48 17.81
N MET A 14 -27.91 15.77 16.90
CA MET A 14 -26.88 14.72 17.09
C MET A 14 -27.32 13.27 17.38
N HIS A 15 -27.09 12.38 16.42
CA HIS A 15 -25.95 11.43 16.39
C HIS A 15 -26.01 10.58 15.11
N ALA A 16 -24.93 10.54 14.33
CA ALA A 16 -24.81 9.68 13.16
C ALA A 16 -24.59 8.23 13.60
N MET A 17 -25.52 7.33 13.28
CA MET A 17 -25.36 5.88 13.42
C MET A 17 -25.32 5.25 12.03
N SER A 18 -24.23 4.53 11.73
CA SER A 18 -24.06 3.74 10.50
C SER A 18 -24.62 2.32 10.72
N LEU A 19 -25.39 1.79 9.78
CA LEU A 19 -25.97 0.44 9.84
C LEU A 19 -25.59 -0.37 8.60
N LYS A 20 -24.95 -1.53 8.81
CA LYS A 20 -24.60 -2.55 7.80
C LYS A 20 -25.84 -3.41 7.47
N LEU A 21 -26.09 -3.69 6.19
CA LEU A 21 -27.03 -4.71 5.73
C LEU A 21 -26.29 -5.78 4.92
N ALA A 22 -26.46 -7.04 5.31
CA ALA A 22 -25.93 -8.22 4.64
C ALA A 22 -26.80 -8.57 3.42
N CYS A 23 -26.18 -8.75 2.25
CA CYS A 23 -26.87 -9.07 1.01
C CYS A 23 -26.68 -10.56 0.69
N ASN A 24 -27.79 -11.32 0.67
CA ASN A 24 -27.88 -12.61 0.02
C ASN A 24 -29.03 -12.54 -1.00
N SER A 25 -28.73 -12.97 -2.23
CA SER A 25 -29.67 -13.26 -3.32
C SER A 25 -30.13 -12.09 -4.20
N LEU A 26 -29.33 -11.77 -5.23
CA LEU A 26 -29.87 -11.36 -6.54
C LEU A 26 -29.08 -12.07 -7.64
N SER A 27 -29.61 -13.22 -8.07
CA SER A 27 -29.27 -13.84 -9.36
C SER A 27 -30.41 -13.57 -10.33
N LYS A 28 -30.03 -13.30 -11.59
CA LYS A 28 -30.86 -13.02 -12.79
C LYS A 28 -31.01 -11.52 -13.10
N LEU A 29 -30.18 -11.05 -14.03
CA LEU A 29 -30.61 -10.17 -15.12
C LEU A 29 -29.59 -10.29 -16.26
N GLN A 30 -30.08 -10.67 -17.44
CA GLN A 30 -29.36 -10.83 -18.70
C GLN A 30 -29.56 -9.53 -19.50
N PHE A 31 -28.49 -8.94 -20.07
CA PHE A 31 -28.59 -7.76 -20.96
C PHE A 31 -28.05 -8.05 -22.38
N PRO A 32 -28.64 -7.46 -23.44
CA PRO A 32 -28.22 -7.68 -24.82
C PRO A 32 -27.15 -6.69 -25.30
N LEU A 33 -26.31 -7.19 -26.21
CA LEU A 33 -25.26 -6.50 -26.97
C LEU A 33 -25.78 -5.34 -27.83
N PHE A 34 -25.03 -4.22 -27.88
CA PHE A 34 -25.05 -3.29 -29.02
C PHE A 34 -23.66 -2.78 -29.43
N ARG A 35 -23.53 -2.56 -30.74
CA ARG A 35 -22.33 -2.33 -31.57
C ARG A 35 -21.84 -0.87 -31.61
N LEU A 36 -20.50 -0.73 -31.54
CA LEU A 36 -19.55 0.09 -32.33
C LEU A 36 -19.96 1.45 -32.92
N ALA A 37 -19.16 2.49 -32.65
CA ALA A 37 -18.85 3.55 -33.62
C ALA A 37 -17.41 4.09 -33.51
N ARG A 38 -16.77 4.05 -34.69
CA ARG A 38 -15.48 4.53 -35.23
C ARG A 38 -14.60 5.58 -34.51
N ALA A 39 -13.31 5.32 -34.71
CA ALA A 39 -12.11 6.07 -34.38
C ALA A 39 -11.94 7.43 -35.08
N HIS A 40 -11.30 8.37 -34.37
CA HIS A 40 -10.54 9.47 -34.95
C HIS A 40 -9.09 9.46 -34.44
N LYS A 41 -8.16 9.70 -35.38
CA LYS A 41 -6.70 9.67 -35.27
C LYS A 41 -6.16 10.52 -34.10
N LEU A 42 -5.31 9.92 -33.26
CA LEU A 42 -4.41 10.62 -32.34
C LEU A 42 -2.98 10.63 -32.91
N ALA A 43 -2.39 11.82 -32.95
CA ALA A 43 -0.96 12.06 -33.21
C ALA A 43 -0.15 11.79 -31.92
N PRO A 44 1.16 11.50 -32.00
CA PRO A 44 1.92 11.04 -30.84
C PRO A 44 2.31 12.23 -29.95
N LEU A 45 1.95 12.15 -28.66
CA LEU A 45 2.49 13.02 -27.60
C LEU A 45 3.21 12.13 -26.59
N VAL A 46 4.34 11.59 -27.03
CA VAL A 46 5.42 11.16 -26.16
C VAL A 46 6.59 12.06 -26.53
N ASP A 47 6.82 13.08 -25.72
CA ASP A 47 8.12 13.72 -25.49
C ASP A 47 7.87 15.02 -24.72
N ASN A 48 8.33 15.06 -23.47
CA ASN A 48 8.86 16.23 -22.75
C ASN A 48 8.86 15.96 -21.23
N TYR A 49 9.83 15.17 -20.77
CA TYR A 49 10.32 15.24 -19.41
C TYR A 49 11.85 15.41 -19.46
N THR A 50 12.29 16.63 -19.77
CA THR A 50 13.68 17.06 -19.56
C THR A 50 13.72 18.41 -18.85
N SER A 51 14.00 18.31 -17.55
CA SER A 51 15.00 19.05 -16.76
C SER A 51 15.10 20.59 -16.74
N THR A 52 15.60 21.04 -15.58
CA THR A 52 16.17 22.34 -15.19
C THR A 52 15.19 23.44 -14.81
N TYR A 53 15.17 23.82 -13.52
CA TYR A 53 15.22 25.22 -13.05
C TYR A 53 15.56 25.29 -11.53
N PRO A 54 16.22 26.37 -11.08
CA PRO A 54 16.97 26.44 -9.82
C PRO A 54 16.12 26.83 -8.59
N LEU A 55 16.73 26.60 -7.43
CA LEU A 55 16.28 27.03 -6.09
C LEU A 55 16.10 28.56 -6.01
N ASN A 56 14.86 29.04 -5.92
CA ASN A 56 14.39 29.82 -4.77
C ASN A 56 12.96 30.37 -4.93
N ARG A 57 12.22 30.24 -3.82
CA ARG A 57 11.13 31.06 -3.26
C ARG A 57 9.97 31.55 -4.16
N PHE A 58 8.78 31.11 -3.73
CA PHE A 58 7.43 31.49 -4.14
C PHE A 58 7.04 31.13 -5.59
N ARG A 59 6.17 30.12 -5.74
CA ARG A 59 5.50 29.84 -7.01
C ARG A 59 3.99 29.68 -6.81
N THR A 60 3.29 30.64 -7.41
CA THR A 60 1.90 30.58 -7.84
C THR A 60 1.68 29.34 -8.70
N PHE A 61 0.65 28.55 -8.40
CA PHE A 61 0.27 27.38 -9.19
C PHE A 61 -0.73 27.79 -10.27
N ALA A 62 -0.42 27.49 -11.52
CA ALA A 62 -1.33 27.69 -12.65
C ALA A 62 -2.50 26.69 -12.54
N THR A 63 -3.70 27.20 -12.36
CA THR A 63 -4.95 26.44 -12.49
C THR A 63 -5.42 26.49 -13.93
N VAL A 64 -5.31 25.37 -14.63
CA VAL A 64 -6.02 25.15 -15.90
C VAL A 64 -7.33 24.42 -15.57
N ALA A 65 -8.45 25.07 -15.84
CA ALA A 65 -9.79 24.51 -15.66
C ALA A 65 -10.23 23.79 -16.95
N VAL A 66 -10.32 22.46 -16.91
CA VAL A 66 -11.02 21.62 -17.91
C VAL A 66 -11.50 20.33 -17.23
N ASP A 67 -12.78 20.00 -17.45
CA ASP A 67 -13.66 18.88 -17.05
C ASP A 67 -13.29 17.85 -15.94
N GLU A 68 -14.33 17.60 -15.13
CA GLU A 68 -14.39 16.98 -13.80
C GLU A 68 -14.72 15.47 -13.83
N GLU A 69 -13.74 14.57 -14.06
CA GLU A 69 -14.02 13.11 -14.08
C GLU A 69 -13.38 12.35 -12.92
N PHE A 70 -14.16 11.46 -12.28
CA PHE A 70 -13.72 10.46 -11.28
C PHE A 70 -12.63 9.55 -11.86
N PHE A 71 -12.70 9.30 -13.17
CA PHE A 71 -11.81 8.42 -13.89
C PHE A 71 -10.54 9.12 -14.38
N ALA A 72 -9.54 8.30 -14.73
CA ALA A 72 -8.35 8.72 -15.44
C ALA A 72 -8.72 9.31 -16.82
N PRO A 73 -7.85 10.16 -17.42
CA PRO A 73 -8.10 10.72 -18.75
C PRO A 73 -8.49 9.65 -19.78
N ALA A 74 -9.44 10.00 -20.66
CA ALA A 74 -9.95 9.08 -21.67
C ALA A 74 -8.83 8.37 -22.45
N GLY A 75 -8.95 7.05 -22.62
CA GLY A 75 -7.95 6.20 -23.26
C GLY A 75 -6.85 5.67 -22.33
N THR A 76 -6.86 6.03 -21.04
CA THR A 76 -5.96 5.44 -20.05
C THR A 76 -6.45 4.05 -19.62
N SER A 77 -5.64 3.02 -19.85
CA SER A 77 -5.88 1.66 -19.37
C SER A 77 -4.96 1.31 -18.19
N PHE A 78 -5.32 0.32 -17.37
CA PHE A 78 -4.43 -0.18 -16.30
C PHE A 78 -3.06 -0.61 -16.85
N ALA A 79 -3.03 -1.26 -18.01
CA ALA A 79 -1.78 -1.65 -18.66
C ALA A 79 -0.89 -0.44 -19.00
N SER A 80 -1.48 0.68 -19.45
CA SER A 80 -0.73 1.92 -19.72
C SER A 80 -0.11 2.56 -18.46
N LEU A 81 -0.62 2.20 -17.27
CA LEU A 81 -0.04 2.60 -15.98
C LEU A 81 1.12 1.71 -15.53
N GLY A 82 1.42 0.64 -16.27
CA GLY A 82 2.46 -0.33 -15.94
C GLY A 82 1.99 -1.51 -15.07
N ILE A 83 0.67 -1.71 -14.92
CA ILE A 83 0.11 -2.85 -14.20
C ILE A 83 0.29 -4.14 -15.01
N ASP A 84 0.61 -5.26 -14.35
CA ASP A 84 0.78 -6.58 -14.99
C ASP A 84 -0.49 -6.97 -15.77
N ASN A 85 -0.33 -7.50 -16.99
CA ASN A 85 -1.46 -7.85 -17.84
C ASN A 85 -2.41 -8.87 -17.19
N ARG A 86 -1.91 -9.79 -16.35
CA ARG A 86 -2.76 -10.74 -15.62
C ARG A 86 -3.65 -10.01 -14.62
N ILE A 87 -3.09 -9.03 -13.91
CA ILE A 87 -3.85 -8.18 -12.98
C ILE A 87 -4.86 -7.31 -13.75
N CYS A 88 -4.48 -6.79 -14.92
CA CYS A 88 -5.42 -6.04 -15.77
C CYS A 88 -6.64 -6.89 -16.14
N SER A 89 -6.42 -8.14 -16.56
CA SER A 89 -7.50 -9.07 -16.92
C SER A 89 -8.42 -9.38 -15.74
N THR A 90 -7.88 -9.57 -14.52
CA THR A 90 -8.73 -9.83 -13.34
C THR A 90 -9.47 -8.58 -12.88
N LEU A 91 -8.86 -7.40 -13.00
CA LEU A 91 -9.53 -6.12 -12.73
C LEU A 91 -10.72 -5.93 -13.67
N GLU A 92 -10.54 -6.14 -14.98
CA GLU A 92 -11.61 -6.06 -15.96
C GLU A 92 -12.73 -7.07 -15.67
N ALA A 93 -12.38 -8.33 -15.38
CA ALA A 93 -13.35 -9.37 -15.02
C ALA A 93 -14.10 -9.08 -13.70
N ALA A 94 -13.47 -8.34 -12.78
CA ALA A 94 -14.07 -7.91 -11.53
C ALA A 94 -14.94 -6.64 -11.67
N GLY A 95 -15.04 -6.06 -12.89
CA GLY A 95 -15.82 -4.87 -13.20
C GLY A 95 -15.04 -3.55 -13.17
N PHE A 96 -13.72 -3.59 -12.98
CA PHE A 96 -12.87 -2.41 -13.01
C PHE A 96 -12.34 -2.14 -14.43
N GLU A 97 -13.18 -1.56 -15.28
CA GLU A 97 -12.83 -1.31 -16.70
C GLU A 97 -11.91 -0.09 -16.88
N GLN A 98 -12.13 0.98 -16.10
CA GLN A 98 -11.38 2.23 -16.19
C GLN A 98 -10.75 2.59 -14.85
N ALA A 99 -9.48 2.97 -14.88
CA ALA A 99 -8.76 3.41 -13.68
C ALA A 99 -9.35 4.72 -13.13
N SER A 100 -9.51 4.82 -11.81
CA SER A 100 -9.84 6.09 -11.17
C SER A 100 -8.69 7.09 -11.27
N HIS A 101 -8.97 8.39 -11.09
CA HIS A 101 -7.92 9.39 -11.08
C HIS A 101 -6.87 9.14 -9.97
N ALA A 102 -7.30 8.64 -8.81
CA ALA A 102 -6.38 8.27 -7.73
C ALA A 102 -5.45 7.12 -8.13
N GLN A 103 -5.98 6.11 -8.84
CA GLN A 103 -5.21 4.97 -9.36
C GLN A 103 -4.21 5.41 -10.44
N PHE A 104 -4.64 6.29 -11.36
CA PHE A 104 -3.77 6.91 -12.37
C PHE A 104 -2.58 7.64 -11.76
N LEU A 105 -2.81 8.43 -10.70
CA LEU A 105 -1.75 9.17 -10.02
C LEU A 105 -0.79 8.24 -9.28
N ALA A 106 -1.32 7.24 -8.57
CA ALA A 106 -0.55 6.44 -7.61
C ALA A 106 0.22 5.28 -8.24
N ALA A 107 -0.31 4.62 -9.28
CA ALA A 107 0.28 3.40 -9.80
C ALA A 107 1.72 3.59 -10.34
N PRO A 108 2.02 4.55 -11.24
CA PRO A 108 3.37 4.72 -11.76
C PRO A 108 4.47 5.04 -10.73
N PRO A 109 4.27 5.95 -9.74
CA PRO A 109 5.29 6.19 -8.72
C PRO A 109 5.43 5.01 -7.74
N ILE A 110 4.36 4.28 -7.44
CA ILE A 110 4.44 3.08 -6.59
C ILE A 110 5.29 2.00 -7.28
N LEU A 111 5.04 1.71 -8.56
CA LEU A 111 5.84 0.76 -9.35
C LEU A 111 7.33 1.14 -9.43
N LYS A 112 7.64 2.45 -9.35
CA LYS A 112 9.02 2.97 -9.33
C LYS A 112 9.69 2.90 -7.96
N GLY A 113 9.03 2.33 -6.93
CA GLY A 113 9.57 2.23 -5.58
C GLY A 113 9.65 3.57 -4.82
N ARG A 114 8.93 4.61 -5.28
CA ARG A 114 8.94 5.93 -4.61
C ARG A 114 8.03 5.95 -3.39
N ASN A 115 8.44 6.67 -2.34
CA ASN A 115 7.52 7.00 -1.26
C ASN A 115 6.40 7.91 -1.79
N VAL A 116 5.16 7.64 -1.39
CA VAL A 116 3.97 8.34 -1.88
C VAL A 116 3.08 8.74 -0.70
N VAL A 117 2.57 9.97 -0.72
CA VAL A 117 1.34 10.33 0.01
C VAL A 117 0.21 10.43 -1.01
N LEU A 118 -0.83 9.62 -0.86
CA LEU A 118 -2.06 9.70 -1.65
C LEU A 118 -3.19 10.24 -0.78
N ALA A 119 -3.53 11.50 -0.99
CA ALA A 119 -4.65 12.16 -0.34
C ALA A 119 -5.83 12.28 -1.31
N ALA A 120 -6.89 11.50 -1.10
CA ALA A 120 -8.08 11.53 -1.95
C ALA A 120 -9.33 11.16 -1.16
N GLU A 121 -10.51 11.64 -1.56
CA GLU A 121 -11.76 11.40 -0.83
C GLU A 121 -12.12 9.92 -0.68
N THR A 122 -12.97 9.59 0.31
CA THR A 122 -13.48 8.23 0.49
C THR A 122 -14.28 7.79 -0.75
N GLY A 123 -14.03 6.55 -1.20
CA GLY A 123 -14.61 6.01 -2.43
C GLY A 123 -13.90 6.40 -3.73
N SER A 124 -12.81 7.17 -3.70
CA SER A 124 -11.98 7.48 -4.89
C SER A 124 -11.16 6.29 -5.45
N GLY A 125 -11.36 5.08 -4.93
CA GLY A 125 -10.63 3.88 -5.34
C GLY A 125 -9.20 3.77 -4.80
N LYS A 126 -8.89 4.42 -3.67
CA LYS A 126 -7.55 4.44 -3.05
C LYS A 126 -6.98 3.06 -2.76
N THR A 127 -7.83 2.11 -2.34
CA THR A 127 -7.41 0.75 -2.01
C THR A 127 -6.76 0.06 -3.22
N LEU A 128 -7.41 0.08 -4.38
CA LEU A 128 -6.81 -0.45 -5.62
C LEU A 128 -5.66 0.43 -6.14
N ALA A 129 -5.62 1.71 -5.79
CA ALA A 129 -4.54 2.62 -6.18
C ALA A 129 -3.17 2.19 -5.62
N TYR A 130 -3.14 1.55 -4.45
CA TYR A 130 -1.92 0.91 -3.93
C TYR A 130 -1.89 -0.61 -4.16
N LEU A 131 -3.02 -1.32 -4.07
CA LEU A 131 -3.00 -2.79 -4.20
C LEU A 131 -2.60 -3.27 -5.60
N ALA A 132 -3.11 -2.67 -6.67
CA ALA A 132 -2.81 -3.11 -8.04
C ALA A 132 -1.31 -3.02 -8.40
N PRO A 133 -0.60 -1.91 -8.12
CA PRO A 133 0.83 -1.86 -8.36
C PRO A 133 1.62 -2.78 -7.41
N LEU A 134 1.20 -2.97 -6.15
CA LEU A 134 1.86 -3.93 -5.24
C LEU A 134 1.69 -5.38 -5.69
N ALA A 135 0.51 -5.74 -6.19
CA ALA A 135 0.24 -7.05 -6.77
C ALA A 135 1.13 -7.31 -8.01
N THR A 136 1.31 -6.28 -8.85
CA THR A 136 2.23 -6.31 -9.99
C THR A 136 3.67 -6.56 -9.55
N LEU A 137 4.14 -5.86 -8.51
CA LEU A 137 5.49 -6.06 -7.96
C LEU A 137 5.66 -7.46 -7.37
N ALA A 138 4.68 -7.96 -6.62
CA ALA A 138 4.73 -9.32 -6.05
C ALA A 138 4.80 -10.41 -7.13
N LEU A 139 4.05 -10.26 -8.23
CA LEU A 139 4.13 -11.17 -9.37
C LEU A 139 5.50 -11.14 -10.06
N ALA A 140 6.10 -9.95 -10.20
CA ALA A 140 7.44 -9.80 -10.75
C ALA A 140 8.51 -10.43 -9.84
N GLU A 141 8.40 -10.24 -8.52
CA GLU A 141 9.30 -10.84 -7.54
C GLU A 141 9.20 -12.37 -7.51
N ARG A 142 7.98 -12.93 -7.61
CA ARG A 142 7.79 -14.38 -7.74
C ARG A 142 8.40 -14.94 -9.02
N ALA A 143 8.28 -14.23 -10.14
CA ALA A 143 8.89 -14.65 -11.41
C ALA A 143 10.43 -14.59 -11.38
N ALA A 144 11.00 -13.60 -10.68
CA ALA A 144 12.45 -13.50 -10.46
C ALA A 144 12.97 -14.54 -9.44
N SER A 145 12.12 -14.95 -8.49
CA SER A 145 12.43 -15.91 -7.44
C SER A 145 12.17 -17.34 -7.91
N THR A 146 12.95 -17.86 -8.86
CA THR A 146 12.94 -19.29 -9.27
C THR A 146 13.63 -20.21 -8.24
N ALA A 147 13.46 -19.94 -6.94
CA ALA A 147 13.81 -20.89 -5.89
C ALA A 147 12.65 -21.88 -5.72
N PRO A 148 12.89 -23.21 -5.72
CA PRO A 148 11.82 -24.20 -5.58
C PRO A 148 11.09 -23.98 -4.25
N ALA A 149 9.76 -23.93 -4.30
CA ALA A 149 8.93 -23.96 -3.10
C ALA A 149 9.22 -25.26 -2.33
N LEU A 150 9.57 -25.16 -1.05
CA LEU A 150 9.76 -26.33 -0.20
C LEU A 150 8.42 -27.01 0.02
N SER A 151 8.29 -28.21 -0.52
CA SER A 151 7.34 -29.21 -0.05
C SER A 151 7.65 -29.53 1.42
N THR A 152 6.71 -29.19 2.31
CA THR A 152 6.52 -29.67 3.70
C THR A 152 7.77 -29.83 4.60
N PRO A 153 7.81 -29.20 5.80
CA PRO A 153 8.85 -29.51 6.76
C PRO A 153 8.83 -31.02 7.12
N PRO A 154 9.99 -31.67 7.34
CA PRO A 154 10.02 -33.05 7.80
C PRO A 154 9.32 -33.15 9.16
N PRO A 155 8.62 -34.27 9.44
CA PRO A 155 8.00 -34.47 10.75
C PRO A 155 9.07 -34.41 11.85
N PRO A 156 8.72 -33.94 13.06
CA PRO A 156 9.67 -33.85 14.16
C PRO A 156 10.18 -35.26 14.53
N SER A 157 11.49 -35.46 14.46
CA SER A 157 12.20 -36.62 15.02
C SER A 157 12.65 -36.34 16.46
N ASP A 158 12.79 -37.37 17.29
CA ASP A 158 13.06 -37.27 18.74
C ASP A 158 14.42 -36.63 19.15
N ASP A 159 15.32 -36.31 18.22
CA ASP A 159 16.69 -35.83 18.48
C ASP A 159 16.83 -34.28 18.58
N TRP A 160 15.99 -33.60 19.36
CA TRP A 160 16.01 -32.12 19.50
C TRP A 160 16.84 -31.57 20.68
N LEU A 161 17.99 -32.18 21.01
CA LEU A 161 18.84 -31.69 22.12
C LEU A 161 20.14 -30.98 21.67
N GLU A 162 20.33 -30.72 20.39
CA GLU A 162 21.41 -29.83 19.92
C GLU A 162 20.86 -28.44 19.57
N PRO A 163 21.51 -27.34 20.02
CA PRO A 163 21.15 -26.00 19.58
C PRO A 163 21.33 -25.94 18.06
N LEU A 164 20.30 -25.54 17.33
CA LEU A 164 20.41 -25.29 15.89
C LEU A 164 21.62 -24.36 15.64
N PRO A 165 22.51 -24.69 14.69
CA PRO A 165 23.53 -23.74 14.25
C PRO A 165 22.85 -22.47 13.71
N ASP A 166 23.58 -21.35 13.72
CA ASP A 166 23.11 -20.03 13.25
C ASP A 166 22.16 -20.15 12.05
N ASP A 167 20.98 -19.54 12.19
CA ASP A 167 19.82 -19.60 11.30
C ASP A 167 20.14 -20.17 9.89
N PRO A 168 19.83 -21.46 9.60
CA PRO A 168 20.09 -22.09 8.31
C PRO A 168 19.32 -21.46 7.13
N LEU A 169 18.55 -20.39 7.39
CA LEU A 169 17.83 -19.56 6.42
C LEU A 169 18.52 -18.20 6.15
N ALA A 170 19.67 -17.92 6.78
CA ALA A 170 20.38 -16.65 6.62
C ALA A 170 20.75 -16.33 5.15
N ASP A 171 21.03 -17.36 4.34
CA ASP A 171 21.47 -17.22 2.94
C ASP A 171 20.38 -17.38 1.88
N ARG A 172 19.11 -17.58 2.26
CA ARG A 172 18.03 -17.63 1.24
C ARG A 172 17.74 -16.22 0.72
N PRO A 173 17.52 -16.02 -0.60
CA PRO A 173 16.94 -14.78 -1.09
C PRO A 173 15.56 -14.64 -0.44
N ARG A 174 15.47 -13.76 0.57
CA ARG A 174 14.26 -13.59 1.37
C ARG A 174 13.17 -13.05 0.46
N ARG A 175 12.07 -13.78 0.35
CA ARG A 175 10.86 -13.27 -0.31
C ARG A 175 10.43 -12.01 0.41
N THR A 176 10.12 -10.99 -0.37
CA THR A 176 9.55 -9.74 0.13
C THR A 176 8.04 -9.78 0.01
N ALA A 177 7.39 -9.03 0.88
CA ALA A 177 5.95 -8.84 0.86
C ALA A 177 5.58 -7.39 1.14
N ALA A 178 4.38 -7.02 0.72
CA ALA A 178 3.78 -5.76 1.12
C ALA A 178 3.11 -5.89 2.49
N LEU A 179 3.30 -4.89 3.35
CA LEU A 179 2.60 -4.74 4.62
C LEU A 179 1.57 -3.61 4.48
N VAL A 180 0.31 -3.89 4.77
CA VAL A 180 -0.77 -2.89 4.85
C VAL A 180 -1.23 -2.78 6.30
N LEU A 181 -0.98 -1.61 6.90
CA LEU A 181 -1.46 -1.26 8.23
C LEU A 181 -2.76 -0.47 8.11
N CYS A 182 -3.79 -0.93 8.83
CA CYS A 182 -5.07 -0.23 8.94
C CYS A 182 -5.38 0.09 10.42
N PRO A 183 -6.18 1.15 10.72
CA PRO A 183 -6.53 1.53 12.08
C PRO A 183 -7.40 0.49 12.80
N ASN A 184 -8.17 -0.33 12.07
CA ASN A 184 -9.06 -1.31 12.68
C ASN A 184 -9.23 -2.56 11.80
N ALA A 185 -9.69 -3.65 12.42
CA ALA A 185 -9.86 -4.95 11.76
C ALA A 185 -10.94 -4.95 10.67
N LEU A 186 -11.95 -4.06 10.75
CA LEU A 186 -12.97 -3.95 9.70
C LEU A 186 -12.37 -3.40 8.40
N LEU A 187 -11.51 -2.38 8.49
CA LEU A 187 -10.81 -1.86 7.32
C LEU A 187 -9.84 -2.91 6.78
N CYS A 188 -9.12 -3.66 7.64
CA CYS A 188 -8.30 -4.77 7.17
C CYS A 188 -9.11 -5.80 6.36
N GLN A 189 -10.30 -6.18 6.84
CA GLN A 189 -11.19 -7.10 6.14
C GLN A 189 -11.68 -6.53 4.80
N GLN A 190 -11.99 -5.23 4.74
CA GLN A 190 -12.35 -4.56 3.49
C GLN A 190 -11.20 -4.62 2.47
N VAL A 191 -9.96 -4.33 2.88
CA VAL A 191 -8.79 -4.42 1.99
C VAL A 191 -8.62 -5.83 1.42
N VAL A 192 -8.71 -6.85 2.27
CA VAL A 192 -8.61 -8.26 1.85
C VAL A 192 -9.75 -8.67 0.93
N THR A 193 -10.96 -8.17 1.19
CA THR A 193 -12.14 -8.43 0.34
C THR A 193 -11.97 -7.81 -1.05
N VAL A 194 -11.51 -6.55 -1.11
CA VAL A 194 -11.20 -5.88 -2.37
C VAL A 194 -10.13 -6.64 -3.15
N ALA A 195 -9.05 -7.08 -2.49
CA ALA A 195 -8.00 -7.87 -3.13
C ALA A 195 -8.52 -9.21 -3.65
N GLY A 196 -9.30 -9.93 -2.85
CA GLY A 196 -9.85 -11.24 -3.20
C GLY A 196 -10.88 -11.19 -4.33
N HIS A 197 -11.56 -10.06 -4.53
CA HIS A 197 -12.43 -9.83 -5.68
C HIS A 197 -11.63 -9.39 -6.91
N ALA A 198 -10.74 -8.41 -6.76
CA ALA A 198 -10.02 -7.76 -7.86
C ALA A 198 -8.93 -8.62 -8.51
N PHE A 199 -8.34 -9.56 -7.76
CA PHE A 199 -7.18 -10.36 -8.21
C PHE A 199 -7.50 -11.85 -8.32
N LYS A 200 -8.76 -12.19 -8.58
CA LYS A 200 -9.21 -13.56 -8.78
C LYS A 200 -9.20 -13.91 -10.26
N ASP A 201 -8.52 -15.00 -10.62
CA ASP A 201 -8.55 -15.50 -11.98
C ASP A 201 -9.98 -15.91 -12.35
N PRO A 202 -10.59 -15.37 -13.42
CA PRO A 202 -11.97 -15.65 -13.77
C PRO A 202 -12.18 -17.07 -14.33
N THR A 203 -11.12 -17.73 -14.79
CA THR A 203 -11.15 -19.07 -15.36
C THR A 203 -10.98 -20.14 -14.28
N THR A 204 -9.98 -20.00 -13.43
CA THR A 204 -9.67 -20.99 -12.38
C THR A 204 -10.36 -20.69 -11.06
N GLY A 205 -10.71 -19.43 -10.81
CA GLY A 205 -11.21 -18.96 -9.51
C GLY A 205 -10.12 -18.82 -8.45
N GLU A 206 -8.86 -19.07 -8.78
CA GLU A 206 -7.74 -18.97 -7.85
C GLU A 206 -7.24 -17.51 -7.71
N PRO A 207 -6.73 -17.12 -6.54
CA PRO A 207 -6.15 -15.79 -6.36
C PRO A 207 -4.80 -15.68 -7.10
N LEU A 208 -4.59 -14.61 -7.87
CA LEU A 208 -3.32 -14.31 -8.51
C LEU A 208 -2.22 -13.91 -7.51
N VAL A 209 -2.62 -13.27 -6.40
CA VAL A 209 -1.75 -12.84 -5.30
C VAL A 209 -2.30 -13.35 -3.97
N ASN A 210 -1.42 -13.86 -3.11
CA ASN A 210 -1.78 -14.31 -1.78
C ASN A 210 -1.85 -13.11 -0.82
N VAL A 211 -3.05 -12.77 -0.35
CA VAL A 211 -3.28 -11.68 0.60
C VAL A 211 -3.82 -12.25 1.90
N ALA A 212 -3.09 -12.07 2.99
CA ALA A 212 -3.47 -12.61 4.30
C ALA A 212 -3.87 -11.51 5.28
N LEU A 213 -4.99 -11.73 5.97
CA LEU A 213 -5.40 -10.94 7.14
C LEU A 213 -4.70 -11.48 8.39
N VAL A 214 -3.90 -10.68 9.08
CA VAL A 214 -3.28 -11.06 10.36
C VAL A 214 -3.87 -10.23 11.49
N THR A 215 -4.51 -10.89 12.46
CA THR A 215 -5.13 -10.24 13.62
C THR A 215 -4.96 -11.13 14.86
N SER A 216 -5.36 -10.65 16.05
CA SER A 216 -5.34 -11.48 17.26
C SER A 216 -6.16 -12.78 17.13
N ASN A 217 -7.18 -12.79 16.27
CA ASN A 217 -8.07 -13.94 16.06
C ASN A 217 -7.80 -14.67 14.73
N ASN A 218 -6.85 -14.18 13.93
CA ASN A 218 -6.43 -14.81 12.69
C ASN A 218 -4.90 -14.85 12.66
N PRO A 219 -4.28 -15.94 13.14
CA PRO A 219 -2.83 -16.04 13.25
C PRO A 219 -2.18 -15.94 11.86
N PRO A 220 -0.91 -15.54 11.80
CA PRO A 220 -0.20 -15.47 10.53
C PRO A 220 -0.03 -16.86 9.89
N PRO A 221 0.02 -16.92 8.55
CA PRO A 221 0.36 -18.15 7.83
C PRO A 221 1.85 -18.51 8.03
N TYR A 222 2.18 -19.80 7.93
CA TYR A 222 3.58 -20.27 7.98
C TYR A 222 4.39 -19.78 6.79
N ASP A 223 3.82 -19.85 5.59
CA ASP A 223 4.42 -19.29 4.39
C ASP A 223 4.08 -17.80 4.28
N LEU A 224 5.09 -16.98 3.99
CA LEU A 224 4.91 -15.55 3.81
C LEU A 224 4.00 -15.26 2.60
N PRO A 225 2.88 -14.52 2.78
CA PRO A 225 1.99 -14.13 1.68
C PRO A 225 2.60 -12.97 0.87
N ASP A 226 2.05 -12.68 -0.31
CA ASP A 226 2.47 -11.53 -1.13
C ASP A 226 2.11 -10.19 -0.45
N VAL A 227 0.98 -10.16 0.26
CA VAL A 227 0.50 -9.00 1.02
C VAL A 227 0.00 -9.43 2.40
N VAL A 228 0.52 -8.79 3.44
CA VAL A 228 0.05 -8.92 4.83
C VAL A 228 -0.79 -7.69 5.18
N VAL A 229 -2.05 -7.89 5.56
CA VAL A 229 -2.95 -6.83 6.01
C VAL A 229 -3.21 -7.00 7.50
N THR A 230 -2.94 -5.97 8.30
CA THR A 230 -3.04 -6.06 9.76
C THR A 230 -3.27 -4.71 10.43
N THR A 231 -3.52 -4.72 11.74
CA THR A 231 -3.55 -3.51 12.57
C THR A 231 -2.22 -3.36 13.31
N PRO A 232 -1.79 -2.13 13.67
CA PRO A 232 -0.58 -1.92 14.43
C PRO A 232 -0.53 -2.71 15.75
N GLY A 233 -1.67 -2.77 16.46
CA GLY A 233 -1.75 -3.51 17.73
C GLY A 233 -1.53 -5.00 17.56
N ALA A 234 -2.22 -5.63 16.58
CA ALA A 234 -2.09 -7.07 16.35
C ALA A 234 -0.67 -7.45 15.90
N LEU A 235 -0.08 -6.66 15.00
CA LEU A 235 1.29 -6.89 14.56
C LEU A 235 2.31 -6.68 15.68
N ALA A 236 2.15 -5.63 16.50
CA ALA A 236 3.04 -5.40 17.63
C ALA A 236 2.99 -6.55 18.64
N THR A 237 1.79 -7.05 18.99
CA THR A 237 1.65 -8.23 19.86
C THR A 237 2.29 -9.47 19.25
N LEU A 238 2.14 -9.67 17.94
CA LEU A 238 2.79 -10.78 17.24
C LEU A 238 4.32 -10.68 17.35
N LEU A 239 4.87 -9.49 17.11
CA LEU A 239 6.31 -9.22 17.18
C LEU A 239 6.86 -9.16 18.62
N ASP A 240 5.98 -9.20 19.64
CA ASP A 240 6.33 -9.22 21.06
C ASP A 240 6.28 -10.63 21.66
N GLY A 241 6.65 -11.64 20.86
CA GLY A 241 6.97 -12.98 21.35
C GLY A 241 6.09 -14.11 20.82
N ALA A 242 4.93 -13.81 20.21
CA ALA A 242 4.09 -14.85 19.60
C ALA A 242 4.59 -15.28 18.21
N GLY A 243 5.27 -14.38 17.50
CA GLY A 243 5.76 -14.55 16.14
C GLY A 243 6.61 -15.80 15.87
N PRO A 244 7.62 -16.12 16.71
CA PRO A 244 8.47 -17.29 16.50
C PRO A 244 7.70 -18.63 16.37
N ALA A 245 6.51 -18.74 16.95
CA ALA A 245 5.67 -19.94 16.82
C ALA A 245 5.15 -20.17 15.39
N PHE A 246 5.16 -19.13 14.55
CA PHE A 246 4.65 -19.15 13.18
C PHE A 246 5.75 -19.15 12.13
N GLY A 247 7.02 -19.14 12.55
CA GLY A 247 8.18 -19.19 11.67
C GLY A 247 9.07 -17.95 11.74
N PRO A 248 10.23 -18.02 11.06
CA PRO A 248 11.29 -17.01 11.15
C PRO A 248 10.86 -15.65 10.58
N ASP A 249 9.98 -15.64 9.59
CA ASP A 249 9.44 -14.43 8.97
C ASP A 249 8.63 -13.59 9.96
N TRP A 250 8.05 -14.20 11.00
CA TRP A 250 7.22 -13.50 11.99
C TRP A 250 8.01 -13.04 13.23
N THR A 251 9.34 -13.17 13.21
CA THR A 251 10.22 -12.59 14.22
C THR A 251 10.49 -11.10 13.92
N ARG A 252 11.04 -10.33 14.88
CA ARG A 252 11.43 -8.93 14.64
C ARG A 252 12.42 -8.78 13.48
N THR A 253 13.36 -9.72 13.37
CA THR A 253 14.38 -9.76 12.31
C THR A 253 13.80 -10.23 10.97
N GLY A 254 12.90 -11.22 10.98
CA GLY A 254 12.19 -11.66 9.78
C GLY A 254 11.30 -10.55 9.22
N PHE A 255 10.47 -9.96 10.09
CA PHE A 255 9.59 -8.85 9.79
C PHE A 255 10.30 -7.68 9.11
N SER A 256 11.40 -7.22 9.71
CA SER A 256 12.16 -6.12 9.16
C SER A 256 12.91 -6.47 7.87
N ALA A 257 13.05 -7.75 7.52
CA ALA A 257 13.66 -8.18 6.28
C ALA A 257 12.64 -8.31 5.14
N TRP A 258 11.46 -8.88 5.37
CA TRP A 258 10.50 -9.11 4.28
C TRP A 258 9.60 -7.90 3.98
N ALA A 259 9.32 -7.04 4.97
CA ALA A 259 8.39 -5.93 4.80
C ALA A 259 9.01 -4.84 3.92
N ARG A 260 8.84 -4.96 2.60
CA ARG A 260 9.50 -4.07 1.62
C ARG A 260 8.66 -2.85 1.26
N HIS A 261 7.36 -3.08 1.07
CA HIS A 261 6.40 -2.04 0.73
C HIS A 261 5.45 -1.87 1.90
N VAL A 262 5.46 -0.70 2.54
CA VAL A 262 4.69 -0.44 3.76
C VAL A 262 3.61 0.59 3.45
N VAL A 263 2.36 0.15 3.50
CA VAL A 263 1.18 1.00 3.30
C VAL A 263 0.59 1.34 4.66
N LEU A 264 0.34 2.63 4.89
CA LEU A 264 -0.46 3.12 6.02
C LEU A 264 -1.79 3.59 5.43
N ASP A 265 -2.84 2.76 5.57
CA ASP A 265 -4.19 3.07 5.11
C ASP A 265 -4.96 3.82 6.20
N GLU A 266 -5.61 4.92 5.84
CA GLU A 266 -6.08 5.97 6.76
C GLU A 266 -4.95 6.51 7.66
N ALA A 267 -3.88 6.99 6.99
CA ALA A 267 -2.66 7.50 7.62
C ALA A 267 -2.92 8.69 8.56
N ASP A 268 -3.96 9.49 8.32
CA ASP A 268 -4.39 10.57 9.23
C ASP A 268 -4.85 10.03 10.60
N LEU A 269 -5.57 8.90 10.61
CA LEU A 269 -5.96 8.21 11.85
C LEU A 269 -4.79 7.46 12.50
N LEU A 270 -3.97 6.79 11.70
CA LEU A 270 -2.84 6.01 12.19
C LEU A 270 -1.76 6.89 12.84
N LEU A 271 -1.43 8.02 12.20
CA LEU A 271 -0.38 8.93 12.66
C LEU A 271 -0.90 10.00 13.63
N GLY A 272 -2.19 10.37 13.54
CA GLY A 272 -2.81 11.38 14.43
C GLY A 272 -3.55 10.81 15.65
N GLY A 273 -3.74 9.48 15.74
CA GLY A 273 -4.63 8.84 16.70
C GLY A 273 -3.95 8.07 17.85
N GLY A 274 -4.73 7.26 18.56
CA GLY A 274 -4.29 6.45 19.71
C GLY A 274 -3.37 5.27 19.38
N TYR A 275 -3.01 5.08 18.12
CA TYR A 275 -2.18 3.97 17.63
C TYR A 275 -0.67 4.25 17.69
N ALA A 276 -0.29 5.50 18.01
CA ALA A 276 1.09 5.98 17.95
C ALA A 276 2.09 5.02 18.60
N LYS A 277 1.84 4.53 19.82
CA LYS A 277 2.78 3.63 20.51
C LYS A 277 3.13 2.36 19.72
N HIS A 278 2.10 1.65 19.22
CA HIS A 278 2.33 0.41 18.46
C HIS A 278 2.89 0.70 17.08
N LEU A 279 2.40 1.76 16.43
CA LEU A 279 2.88 2.18 15.13
C LEU A 279 4.35 2.62 15.17
N ASP A 280 4.74 3.42 16.16
CA ASP A 280 6.11 3.87 16.37
C ASP A 280 7.05 2.68 16.60
N LEU A 281 6.64 1.71 17.42
CA LEU A 281 7.38 0.46 17.61
C LEU A 281 7.62 -0.26 16.28
N ILE A 282 6.58 -0.41 15.45
CA ILE A 282 6.68 -1.06 14.14
C ILE A 282 7.61 -0.27 13.21
N LEU A 283 7.42 1.04 13.11
CA LEU A 283 8.22 1.91 12.23
C LEU A 283 9.69 1.97 12.68
N ASP A 284 9.96 1.96 13.97
CA ASP A 284 11.32 1.95 14.52
C ASP A 284 12.02 0.61 14.28
N LEU A 285 11.30 -0.52 14.41
CA LEU A 285 11.82 -1.84 14.02
C LEU A 285 12.19 -1.88 12.54
N LEU A 286 11.33 -1.34 11.65
CA LEU A 286 11.62 -1.24 10.23
C LEU A 286 12.85 -0.37 9.96
N LYS A 287 12.90 0.85 10.50
CA LYS A 287 14.06 1.76 10.35
C LYS A 287 15.35 1.14 10.89
N SER A 288 15.28 0.39 11.99
CA SER A 288 16.44 -0.30 12.54
C SER A 288 16.92 -1.40 11.59
N GLY A 289 15.99 -2.20 11.04
CA GLY A 289 16.31 -3.20 10.03
C GLY A 289 16.92 -2.62 8.77
N ASP A 290 16.43 -1.47 8.29
CA ASP A 290 17.02 -0.78 7.12
C ASP A 290 18.45 -0.31 7.40
N ARG A 291 18.71 0.22 8.60
CA ARG A 291 20.07 0.63 9.01
C ARG A 291 21.01 -0.56 9.09
N GLU A 292 20.54 -1.69 9.61
CA GLU A 292 21.31 -2.93 9.71
C GLU A 292 21.59 -3.53 8.33
N ALA A 293 20.60 -3.58 7.44
CA ALA A 293 20.77 -4.05 6.07
C ALA A 293 21.74 -3.17 5.28
N ALA A 294 21.62 -1.84 5.39
CA ALA A 294 22.55 -0.90 4.78
C ALA A 294 23.98 -1.07 5.32
N ALA A 295 24.13 -1.28 6.63
CA ALA A 295 25.42 -1.52 7.26
C ALA A 295 26.07 -2.82 6.77
N LYS A 296 25.35 -3.96 6.86
CA LYS A 296 25.82 -5.27 6.38
C LYS A 296 26.28 -5.19 4.93
N ARG A 297 25.46 -4.56 4.09
CA ARG A 297 25.78 -4.41 2.68
C ARG A 297 27.02 -3.54 2.43
N ALA A 298 27.12 -2.39 3.10
CA ALA A 298 28.29 -1.53 2.97
C ALA A 298 29.56 -2.23 3.45
N CYS A 299 29.49 -2.99 4.54
CA CYS A 299 30.57 -3.85 5.02
C CYS A 299 31.00 -4.87 3.97
N THR A 300 30.06 -5.58 3.34
CA THR A 300 30.34 -6.52 2.25
C THR A 300 31.01 -5.82 1.06
N GLU A 301 30.52 -4.66 0.64
CA GLU A 301 31.09 -3.89 -0.48
C GLU A 301 32.50 -3.37 -0.17
N ILE A 302 32.76 -2.99 1.07
CA ILE A 302 34.07 -2.51 1.54
C ILE A 302 35.04 -3.68 1.79
N GLY A 303 34.54 -4.87 2.13
CA GLY A 303 35.35 -6.03 2.50
C GLY A 303 35.77 -6.04 3.97
N ILE A 304 34.90 -5.58 4.87
CA ILE A 304 35.11 -5.55 6.33
C ILE A 304 33.98 -6.32 7.05
N PRO A 305 34.22 -6.87 8.25
CA PRO A 305 33.17 -7.45 9.08
C PRO A 305 32.24 -6.35 9.62
N ILE A 306 31.04 -6.75 10.04
CA ILE A 306 30.02 -5.82 10.54
C ILE A 306 30.41 -5.12 11.84
N ASP A 307 31.26 -5.75 12.66
CA ASP A 307 31.72 -5.18 13.94
C ASP A 307 32.53 -3.89 13.73
N GLU A 308 33.34 -3.82 12.67
CA GLU A 308 34.10 -2.63 12.29
C GLU A 308 33.17 -1.44 11.98
N TYR A 309 31.99 -1.69 11.41
CA TYR A 309 31.03 -0.62 11.14
C TYR A 309 30.52 0.03 12.42
N TRP A 310 30.32 -0.72 13.49
CA TRP A 310 29.81 -0.15 14.75
C TRP A 310 30.83 0.74 15.45
N GLU A 311 32.11 0.46 15.26
CA GLU A 311 33.25 1.27 15.71
C GLU A 311 33.45 2.54 14.86
N MET A 312 32.84 2.63 13.67
CA MET A 312 32.97 3.81 12.82
C MET A 312 32.41 5.08 13.49
N PRO A 313 33.06 6.25 13.24
CA PRO A 313 32.52 7.53 13.65
C PRO A 313 31.08 7.73 13.19
N ARG A 314 30.25 8.38 14.03
CA ARG A 314 28.81 8.60 13.75
C ARG A 314 28.55 9.21 12.38
N LEU A 315 29.42 10.11 11.91
CA LEU A 315 29.28 10.76 10.60
C LEU A 315 29.45 9.78 9.44
N ILE A 316 30.37 8.82 9.54
CA ILE A 316 30.57 7.77 8.53
C ILE A 316 29.39 6.80 8.52
N ARG A 317 28.94 6.35 9.70
CA ARG A 317 27.72 5.52 9.79
C ARG A 317 26.50 6.21 9.19
N LYS A 318 26.37 7.53 9.39
CA LYS A 318 25.28 8.32 8.80
C LYS A 318 25.40 8.42 7.28
N SER A 319 26.61 8.51 6.73
CA SER A 319 26.78 8.56 5.28
C SER A 319 26.46 7.21 4.62
N VAL A 320 26.82 6.08 5.24
CA VAL A 320 26.38 4.73 4.84
C VAL A 320 24.86 4.65 4.74
N GLN A 321 24.14 5.17 5.74
CA GLN A 321 22.67 5.16 5.73
C GLN A 321 22.07 5.96 4.58
N SER A 322 22.74 7.03 4.12
CA SER A 322 22.25 7.88 3.03
C SER A 322 22.66 7.43 1.64
N GLY A 323 23.78 6.71 1.50
CA GLY A 323 24.37 6.41 0.19
C GLY A 323 25.30 5.21 0.12
N GLY A 324 25.21 4.29 1.08
CA GLY A 324 25.95 3.02 1.10
C GLY A 324 27.47 3.18 1.25
N ALA A 325 28.22 2.18 0.79
CA ALA A 325 29.68 2.18 0.88
C ALA A 325 30.30 3.39 0.17
N LYS A 326 29.76 3.79 -1.00
CA LYS A 326 30.23 4.96 -1.76
C LYS A 326 30.27 6.22 -0.89
N ALA A 327 29.17 6.51 -0.22
CA ALA A 327 29.05 7.70 0.62
C ALA A 327 29.94 7.64 1.86
N ALA A 328 30.29 6.45 2.35
CA ALA A 328 31.30 6.28 3.40
C ALA A 328 32.69 6.70 2.92
N LEU A 329 33.10 6.19 1.76
CA LEU A 329 34.39 6.51 1.15
C LEU A 329 34.50 8.00 0.80
N GLU A 330 33.45 8.58 0.21
CA GLU A 330 33.38 10.02 -0.10
C GLU A 330 33.38 10.90 1.15
N ALA A 331 32.81 10.41 2.27
CA ALA A 331 32.87 11.07 3.57
C ALA A 331 34.23 10.93 4.27
N GLY A 332 35.22 10.28 3.63
CA GLY A 332 36.59 10.16 4.09
C GLY A 332 36.90 8.90 4.90
N TYR A 333 36.00 7.90 4.92
CA TYR A 333 36.34 6.59 5.48
C TYR A 333 37.42 5.93 4.63
N LYS A 334 38.50 5.49 5.28
CA LYS A 334 39.58 4.73 4.64
C LYS A 334 39.49 3.29 5.14
N PRO A 335 39.15 2.32 4.29
CA PRO A 335 39.16 0.92 4.67
C PRO A 335 40.55 0.50 5.16
N PRO A 336 40.63 -0.42 6.15
CA PRO A 336 41.91 -1.01 6.56
C PRO A 336 42.63 -1.68 5.40
N GLU A 337 43.97 -1.78 5.46
CA GLU A 337 44.77 -2.40 4.38
C GLU A 337 44.42 -3.87 4.12
N TRP A 338 43.91 -4.57 5.13
CA TRP A 338 43.46 -5.96 5.03
C TRP A 338 42.04 -6.11 4.47
N ALA A 339 41.30 -5.00 4.31
CA ALA A 339 39.94 -5.05 3.76
C ALA A 339 39.98 -5.64 2.35
N THR A 340 39.18 -6.68 2.13
CA THR A 340 39.18 -7.45 0.89
C THR A 340 37.81 -7.32 0.22
N PRO A 341 37.56 -6.22 -0.52
CA PRO A 341 36.29 -6.08 -1.23
C PRO A 341 36.16 -7.22 -2.26
N PRO A 342 34.95 -7.73 -2.51
CA PRO A 342 34.73 -8.78 -3.50
C PRO A 342 35.20 -8.27 -4.88
N THR A 343 36.25 -8.89 -5.42
CA THR A 343 36.84 -8.53 -6.73
C THR A 343 35.96 -9.05 -7.86
N GLY A 344 35.65 -8.21 -8.87
CA GLY A 344 34.85 -8.69 -10.00
C GLY A 344 34.39 -7.72 -11.09
N LYS A 345 34.37 -6.40 -10.87
CA LYS A 345 34.20 -5.39 -11.94
C LYS A 345 34.92 -4.11 -11.55
N GLU A 346 35.80 -3.59 -12.42
CA GLU A 346 36.17 -2.17 -12.37
C GLU A 346 34.87 -1.37 -12.48
N GLY A 347 34.54 -0.61 -11.43
CA GLY A 347 33.21 -0.07 -11.22
C GLY A 347 32.35 -1.02 -10.40
N ILE A 348 32.39 -0.84 -9.07
CA ILE A 348 31.32 -1.32 -8.19
C ILE A 348 30.08 -0.55 -8.65
N ASP A 349 29.18 -1.20 -9.41
CA ASP A 349 27.82 -0.72 -9.55
C ASP A 349 27.26 -0.72 -8.14
N PHE A 350 27.31 0.45 -7.49
CA PHE A 350 26.65 0.69 -6.22
C PHE A 350 25.15 0.54 -6.49
N VAL A 351 24.66 -0.70 -6.48
CA VAL A 351 23.23 -0.98 -6.56
C VAL A 351 22.64 -0.18 -5.40
N LEU A 352 21.59 0.61 -5.64
CA LEU A 352 21.05 1.46 -4.58
C LEU A 352 20.67 0.59 -3.36
N PRO A 353 20.78 1.12 -2.12
CA PRO A 353 20.46 0.37 -0.92
C PRO A 353 19.08 -0.28 -1.02
N TRP A 354 18.85 -1.33 -0.23
CA TRP A 354 17.51 -1.86 0.01
C TRP A 354 16.63 -0.72 0.51
N LEU A 355 15.85 -0.11 -0.38
CA LEU A 355 15.02 1.03 -0.06
C LEU A 355 13.60 0.53 0.18
N ARG A 356 13.23 0.51 1.46
CA ARG A 356 11.85 0.33 1.86
C ARG A 356 11.01 1.47 1.31
N GLN A 357 9.88 1.10 0.70
CA GLN A 357 8.91 2.05 0.18
C GLN A 357 7.79 2.26 1.20
N TYR A 358 7.42 3.52 1.42
CA TYR A 358 6.27 3.90 2.24
C TYR A 358 5.17 4.54 1.39
N VAL A 359 3.94 4.07 1.54
CA VAL A 359 2.74 4.61 0.88
C VAL A 359 1.76 5.04 1.96
N PHE A 360 1.57 6.35 2.12
CA PHE A 360 0.63 6.92 3.07
C PHE A 360 -0.67 7.24 2.33
N VAL A 361 -1.78 6.65 2.75
CA VAL A 361 -3.08 6.80 2.10
C VAL A 361 -4.03 7.41 3.10
N ALA A 362 -4.68 8.52 2.75
CA ALA A 362 -5.63 9.16 3.66
C ALA A 362 -6.78 9.84 2.91
N ALA A 363 -7.94 9.91 3.57
CA ALA A 363 -9.07 10.71 3.10
C ALA A 363 -8.76 12.21 3.15
N THR A 364 -8.00 12.65 4.16
CA THR A 364 -7.55 14.04 4.31
C THR A 364 -6.13 14.09 4.85
N MET A 365 -5.34 15.07 4.40
CA MET A 365 -4.01 15.33 4.98
C MET A 365 -3.97 16.80 5.38
N PRO A 366 -4.19 17.15 6.67
CA PRO A 366 -4.20 18.53 7.11
C PRO A 366 -2.85 19.20 6.82
N ARG A 367 -2.91 20.37 6.18
CA ARG A 367 -1.73 21.18 5.79
C ARG A 367 -1.35 22.26 6.82
N GLU A 368 -2.19 22.58 7.82
CA GLU A 368 -1.97 23.70 8.76
C GLU A 368 -2.23 23.32 10.23
N GLY A 369 -1.30 23.68 11.14
CA GLY A 369 -1.32 23.35 12.57
C GLY A 369 0.07 22.97 13.15
N GLY A 370 0.34 23.25 14.43
CA GLY A 370 1.69 23.20 15.03
C GLY A 370 2.38 21.82 15.12
N LYS A 371 1.66 20.73 14.86
CA LYS A 371 2.18 19.37 14.62
C LYS A 371 1.26 18.69 13.61
N ASN A 372 1.61 18.75 12.33
CA ASN A 372 0.83 18.15 11.27
C ASN A 372 1.44 16.83 10.85
N VAL A 373 0.61 15.81 10.73
CA VAL A 373 0.96 14.50 10.14
C VAL A 373 1.73 14.67 8.83
N GLY A 374 1.36 15.67 8.01
CA GLY A 374 2.07 15.94 6.78
C GLY A 374 3.48 16.54 6.95
N THR A 375 3.72 17.33 7.99
CA THR A 375 5.06 17.80 8.35
C THR A 375 5.90 16.65 8.88
N ASP A 376 5.32 15.77 9.68
CA ASP A 376 6.00 14.60 10.23
C ASP A 376 6.43 13.64 9.12
N ILE A 377 5.56 13.40 8.13
CA ILE A 377 5.91 12.62 6.93
C ILE A 377 7.00 13.31 6.12
N SER A 378 6.87 14.62 5.87
CA SER A 378 7.85 15.36 5.07
C SER A 378 9.25 15.37 5.72
N THR A 379 9.29 15.38 7.05
CA THR A 379 10.52 15.36 7.85
C THR A 379 11.11 13.95 7.92
N SER A 380 10.27 12.95 8.16
CA SER A 380 10.71 11.56 8.39
C SER A 380 11.01 10.80 7.10
N TYR A 381 10.35 11.18 6.00
CA TYR A 381 10.44 10.51 4.69
C TYR A 381 10.72 11.56 3.60
N PRO A 382 11.94 12.12 3.53
CA PRO A 382 12.30 13.11 2.54
C PRO A 382 12.19 12.54 1.11
N GLY A 383 11.78 13.38 0.15
CA GLY A 383 11.59 12.96 -1.24
C GLY A 383 10.27 12.24 -1.53
N THR A 384 9.37 12.12 -0.54
CA THR A 384 8.03 11.57 -0.72
C THR A 384 7.21 12.40 -1.72
N LEU A 385 6.58 11.73 -2.66
CA LEU A 385 5.72 12.36 -3.67
C LEU A 385 4.32 12.59 -3.12
N TRP A 386 3.88 13.85 -3.11
CA TRP A 386 2.56 14.24 -2.66
C TRP A 386 1.56 14.23 -3.81
N LEU A 387 0.65 13.26 -3.80
CA LEU A 387 -0.42 13.08 -4.76
C LEU A 387 -1.75 13.46 -4.11
N SER A 388 -2.54 14.27 -4.81
CA SER A 388 -3.84 14.70 -4.33
C SER A 388 -4.89 14.47 -5.40
N GLY A 389 -5.98 13.81 -5.03
CA GLY A 389 -7.15 13.68 -5.90
C GLY A 389 -7.79 15.05 -6.14
N ARG A 390 -8.30 15.28 -7.36
CA ARG A 390 -8.87 16.58 -7.76
C ARG A 390 -10.04 17.06 -6.89
N GLN A 391 -10.74 16.15 -6.21
CA GLN A 391 -11.90 16.43 -5.34
C GLN A 391 -11.54 16.58 -3.85
N LEU A 392 -10.26 16.45 -3.48
CA LEU A 392 -9.84 16.58 -2.09
C LEU A 392 -10.16 18.00 -1.54
N HIS A 393 -10.88 18.07 -0.42
CA HIS A 393 -11.39 19.31 0.20
C HIS A 393 -12.41 20.09 -0.64
N GLN A 394 -12.96 19.50 -1.71
CA GLN A 394 -14.13 20.05 -2.39
C GLN A 394 -15.39 19.46 -1.75
N ALA A 395 -16.31 20.32 -1.33
CA ALA A 395 -17.65 19.85 -0.97
C ALA A 395 -18.27 19.19 -2.22
N ARG A 396 -18.87 18.00 -2.10
CA ARG A 396 -19.65 17.40 -3.20
C ARG A 396 -20.68 18.43 -3.67
N ARG A 397 -20.48 19.00 -4.86
CA ARG A 397 -21.26 20.15 -5.35
C ARG A 397 -22.73 19.83 -5.62
N CYS A 398 -23.11 18.56 -5.66
CA CYS A 398 -24.49 18.10 -5.72
C CYS A 398 -24.80 17.08 -4.61
N LEU A 399 -25.11 17.57 -3.42
CA LEU A 399 -25.94 16.82 -2.46
C LEU A 399 -27.39 17.28 -2.64
N THR A 400 -28.18 16.54 -3.40
CA THR A 400 -29.64 16.67 -3.37
C THR A 400 -30.15 15.92 -2.16
N HIS A 401 -30.63 16.66 -1.15
CA HIS A 401 -31.30 16.06 0.00
C HIS A 401 -32.74 15.73 -0.37
N SER A 402 -33.09 14.45 -0.32
CA SER A 402 -34.48 13.98 -0.41
C SER A 402 -34.95 13.49 0.95
N TRP A 403 -35.99 14.12 1.50
CA TRP A 403 -36.62 13.68 2.75
C TRP A 403 -37.76 12.71 2.42
N ARG A 404 -37.73 11.52 3.02
CA ARG A 404 -38.84 10.56 2.94
C ARG A 404 -39.35 10.26 4.35
N GLU A 405 -40.63 10.54 4.58
CA GLU A 405 -41.30 10.25 5.84
C GLU A 405 -41.82 8.81 5.84
N TYR A 406 -41.69 8.12 6.97
CA TYR A 406 -42.13 6.74 7.12
C TYR A 406 -42.76 6.53 8.51
N SER A 407 -43.70 5.60 8.59
CA SER A 407 -44.48 5.32 9.80
C SER A 407 -44.03 4.07 10.57
N SER A 408 -43.14 3.25 10.00
CA SER A 408 -42.64 2.01 10.62
C SER A 408 -41.19 1.67 10.23
N LEU A 409 -40.50 0.88 11.07
CA LEU A 409 -39.12 0.42 10.79
C LEU A 409 -39.02 -0.37 9.47
N LYS A 410 -40.01 -1.19 9.16
CA LYS A 410 -40.06 -1.93 7.88
C LYS A 410 -40.21 -0.98 6.69
N GLY A 411 -41.00 0.09 6.85
CA GLY A 411 -41.16 1.15 5.84
C GLY A 411 -39.89 1.98 5.63
N ARG A 412 -39.08 2.17 6.67
CA ARG A 412 -37.76 2.82 6.56
C ARG A 412 -36.82 2.03 5.67
N ASP A 413 -36.70 0.73 5.91
CA ASP A 413 -35.76 -0.13 5.19
C ASP A 413 -36.20 -0.29 3.72
N GLN A 414 -37.50 -0.39 3.47
CA GLN A 414 -38.09 -0.37 2.12
C GLN A 414 -37.79 0.95 1.40
N ALA A 415 -38.00 2.10 2.07
CA ALA A 415 -37.74 3.41 1.48
C ALA A 415 -36.24 3.64 1.19
N LEU A 416 -35.35 3.07 2.01
CA LEU A 416 -33.91 3.07 1.77
C LEU A 416 -33.56 2.26 0.53
N ILE A 417 -34.08 1.03 0.41
CA ILE A 417 -33.86 0.14 -0.74
C ILE A 417 -34.36 0.82 -2.02
N GLU A 418 -35.59 1.31 -2.04
CA GLU A 418 -36.15 2.02 -3.20
C GLU A 418 -35.34 3.26 -3.59
N THR A 419 -34.78 3.97 -2.61
CA THR A 419 -33.95 5.15 -2.88
C THR A 419 -32.62 4.77 -3.51
N ILE A 420 -32.01 3.67 -3.06
CA ILE A 420 -30.79 3.11 -3.65
C ILE A 420 -31.07 2.58 -5.07
N GLU A 421 -32.18 1.86 -5.25
CA GLU A 421 -32.60 1.28 -6.54
C GLU A 421 -33.08 2.32 -7.56
N SER A 422 -33.56 3.49 -7.13
CA SER A 422 -34.04 4.53 -8.04
C SER A 422 -32.99 5.56 -8.42
N ASP A 423 -31.80 5.52 -7.81
CA ASP A 423 -30.72 6.44 -8.14
C ASP A 423 -30.05 6.00 -9.46
N PRO A 424 -30.10 6.83 -10.53
CA PRO A 424 -29.50 6.51 -11.83
C PRO A 424 -27.99 6.30 -11.74
N GLN A 425 -27.30 6.96 -10.79
CA GLN A 425 -25.86 6.78 -10.61
C GLN A 425 -25.55 5.43 -9.96
N ILE A 426 -26.39 4.95 -9.06
CA ILE A 426 -26.24 3.63 -8.43
C ILE A 426 -26.61 2.51 -9.42
N THR A 427 -27.67 2.70 -10.21
CA THR A 427 -28.17 1.68 -11.15
C THR A 427 -27.40 1.60 -12.48
N GLN A 428 -26.63 2.63 -12.84
CA GLN A 428 -25.75 2.62 -14.04
C GLN A 428 -24.38 1.99 -13.78
N GLY A 429 -24.15 1.37 -12.62
CA GLY A 429 -22.90 0.63 -12.35
C GLY A 429 -21.71 1.50 -11.93
N LEU A 430 -21.93 2.72 -11.44
CA LEU A 430 -20.94 3.32 -10.52
C LEU A 430 -21.08 2.57 -9.19
N ASP A 431 -20.52 1.35 -9.15
CA ASP A 431 -20.58 0.46 -8.00
C ASP A 431 -19.83 1.09 -6.81
N TRP A 432 -20.59 1.72 -5.92
CA TRP A 432 -20.09 2.01 -4.58
C TRP A 432 -20.13 0.70 -3.80
N VAL A 433 -18.97 0.07 -3.62
CA VAL A 433 -18.77 -0.93 -2.58
C VAL A 433 -19.00 -0.23 -1.23
N VAL A 434 -20.10 -0.58 -0.57
CA VAL A 434 -20.50 -0.09 0.76
C VAL A 434 -19.55 -0.59 1.85
#